data_AF-E6ZI49-F1
#
_entry.id   AF-E6ZI49-F1
#
_cell.length_a   1.000
_cell.length_b   1.000
_cell.length_c   1.000
_cell.angle_alpha   90.00
_cell.angle_beta   90.00
_cell.angle_gamma   90.00
#
_symmetry.space_group_name_H-M   'P 1'
#
loop_
_entity.id
_entity.type
_entity.pdbx_description
1 polymer ?
#
loop_
_entity_poly.entity_id
_entity_poly.type
_entity_poly.pdbx_seq_one_letter_code
_entity_poly.pdbx_strand_id
1 'polypeptide(L)'
;MFGFSQQLKAKLDFFKSSIQYDLEKYSDQMHYGISSEKMLKAWQENEERAAAFAQVAEVSHLDDEIMALHSEIVELQRSPYARRQGDKMEQLEEKAIELYKQLKMKCKTPDVDVSSDSSEMVKAIIQTVQNQDKVLKDLYTHLSKILISKQKIIDLFPRIEKTLESIKDADNTVMQMQIKRQREFWHLLKIACAQNMSRNSIAASPESSNLLQVSQWSQSAQPVSSPHPLTSLPGPNDSDAAPRLLQENQKYLSQLTSLMQEAADEQTKSIVDQDWSWTKYETLTTKLKKRNA
;
A
#
# COMPACT_ATOMS: atom_id res chain seq x y z
N MET A 1 -0.38 2.08 -0.99
CA MET A 1 -0.46 2.72 0.33
C MET A 1 -0.39 1.71 1.46
N PHE A 2 -1.34 0.76 1.54
CA PHE A 2 -1.39 -0.26 2.60
C PHE A 2 -0.06 -0.99 2.87
N GLY A 3 0.62 -1.48 1.83
CA GLY A 3 1.92 -2.14 1.99
C GLY A 3 3.00 -1.28 2.65
N PHE A 4 3.09 0.01 2.29
CA PHE A 4 4.02 0.95 2.92
C PHE A 4 3.64 1.26 4.38
N SER A 5 2.35 1.39 4.67
CA SER A 5 1.86 1.57 6.04
C SER A 5 2.22 0.36 6.93
N GLN A 6 1.96 -0.86 6.45
CA GLN A 6 2.31 -2.08 7.19
C GLN A 6 3.82 -2.23 7.41
N GLN A 7 4.62 -1.86 6.40
CA GLN A 7 6.07 -1.84 6.54
C GLN A 7 6.53 -0.84 7.62
N LEU A 8 5.95 0.36 7.64
CA LEU A 8 6.24 1.37 8.66
C LEU A 8 5.82 0.87 10.06
N LYS A 9 4.64 0.26 10.21
CA LYS A 9 4.21 -0.34 11.49
C LYS A 9 5.20 -1.37 12.00
N ALA A 10 5.60 -2.31 11.15
CA ALA A 10 6.57 -3.34 11.53
C ALA A 10 7.94 -2.75 11.93
N LYS A 11 8.44 -1.76 11.19
CA LYS A 11 9.69 -1.07 11.55
C LYS A 11 9.57 -0.28 12.86
N LEU A 12 8.44 0.37 13.11
CA LEU A 12 8.17 1.06 14.36
C LEU A 12 8.13 0.10 15.54
N ASP A 13 7.49 -1.05 15.40
CA ASP A 13 7.41 -2.07 16.45
C ASP A 13 8.80 -2.61 16.81
N PHE A 14 9.61 -2.90 15.79
CA PHE A 14 11.01 -3.29 15.98
C PHE A 14 11.83 -2.18 16.65
N PHE A 15 11.72 -0.95 16.15
CA PHE A 15 12.45 0.20 16.68
C PHE A 15 12.09 0.48 18.15
N LYS A 16 10.79 0.49 18.48
CA LYS A 16 10.27 0.71 19.83
C LYS A 16 10.80 -0.34 20.81
N SER A 17 10.68 -1.61 20.45
CA SER A 17 11.22 -2.71 21.27
C SER A 17 12.72 -2.55 21.51
N SER A 18 13.48 -2.17 20.46
CA SER A 18 14.92 -2.04 20.56
C SER A 18 15.37 -0.79 21.34
N ILE A 19 14.72 0.37 21.18
CA ILE A 19 15.08 1.57 21.93
C ILE A 19 14.69 1.46 23.40
N GLN A 20 13.56 0.82 23.70
CA GLN A 20 13.12 0.59 25.07
C GLN A 20 14.10 -0.31 25.82
N TYR A 21 14.59 -1.37 25.17
CA TYR A 21 15.66 -2.22 25.72
C TYR A 21 16.93 -1.42 26.02
N ASP A 22 17.38 -0.60 25.07
CA ASP A 22 18.60 0.20 25.23
C ASP A 22 18.45 1.23 26.38
N LEU A 23 17.27 1.86 26.51
CA LEU A 23 16.95 2.79 27.61
C LEU A 23 16.93 2.10 28.97
N GLU A 24 16.32 0.91 29.07
CA GLU A 24 16.29 0.10 30.29
C GLU A 24 17.71 -0.25 30.73
N LYS A 25 18.52 -0.84 29.83
CA LYS A 25 19.90 -1.23 30.14
C LYS A 25 20.80 -0.04 30.43
N TYR A 26 20.56 1.08 29.76
CA TYR A 26 21.27 2.31 30.07
C TYR A 26 20.96 2.82 31.49
N SER A 27 19.69 2.78 31.90
CA SER A 27 19.23 3.16 33.24
C SER A 27 19.86 2.29 34.34
N ASP A 28 19.96 0.97 34.10
CA ASP A 28 20.59 0.04 35.04
C ASP A 28 22.06 0.38 35.30
N GLN A 29 22.81 0.73 34.25
CA GLN A 29 24.26 0.94 34.36
C GLN A 29 24.67 2.39 34.69
N MET A 30 23.83 3.40 34.47
CA MET A 30 24.28 4.81 34.45
C MET A 30 24.86 5.34 35.77
N HIS A 31 24.54 4.70 36.91
CA HIS A 31 25.05 5.10 38.22
C HIS A 31 26.49 4.64 38.50
N TYR A 32 26.92 3.55 37.84
CA TYR A 32 28.21 2.89 38.10
C TYR A 32 29.06 2.71 36.84
N GLY A 33 28.50 3.01 35.67
CA GLY A 33 29.11 2.89 34.34
C GLY A 33 29.25 4.24 33.64
N ILE A 34 28.99 4.26 32.33
CA ILE A 34 29.13 5.47 31.50
C ILE A 34 27.81 6.20 31.46
N SER A 35 27.82 7.46 31.89
CA SER A 35 26.66 8.35 31.81
C SER A 35 26.88 9.46 30.78
N SER A 36 25.86 9.70 29.96
CA SER A 36 25.71 10.76 28.97
C SER A 36 24.25 11.22 28.92
N GLU A 37 23.93 12.29 29.66
CA GLU A 37 22.59 12.89 29.71
C GLU A 37 22.10 13.34 28.33
N LYS A 38 22.99 13.90 27.51
CA LYS A 38 22.68 14.34 26.14
C LYS A 38 22.17 13.18 25.28
N MET A 39 22.80 12.02 25.39
CA MET A 39 22.42 10.83 24.62
C MET A 39 21.10 10.26 25.15
N LEU A 40 20.95 10.15 26.47
CA LEU A 40 19.72 9.69 27.10
C LEU A 40 18.52 10.53 26.62
N LYS A 41 18.64 11.86 26.67
CA LYS A 41 17.60 12.77 26.17
C LYS A 41 17.28 12.55 24.70
N ALA A 42 18.31 12.38 23.85
CA ALA A 42 18.11 12.12 22.43
C ALA A 42 17.40 10.77 22.16
N TRP A 43 17.63 9.75 23.00
CA TRP A 43 16.96 8.47 22.89
C TRP A 43 15.50 8.54 23.35
N GLN A 44 15.22 9.30 24.42
CA GLN A 44 13.83 9.57 24.85
C GLN A 44 13.05 10.35 23.78
N GLU A 45 13.63 11.41 23.20
CA GLU A 45 13.02 12.15 22.10
C GLU A 45 12.75 11.26 20.87
N ASN A 46 13.64 10.29 20.61
CA ASN A 46 13.47 9.31 19.55
C ASN A 46 12.31 8.34 19.83
N GLU A 47 12.15 7.88 21.07
CA GLU A 47 11.04 7.03 21.50
C GLU A 47 9.69 7.76 21.34
N GLU A 48 9.61 9.00 21.83
CA GLU A 48 8.43 9.87 21.67
C GLU A 48 8.09 10.11 20.19
N ARG A 49 9.09 10.39 19.36
CA ARG A 49 8.89 10.58 17.91
C ARG A 49 8.39 9.30 17.24
N ALA A 50 8.89 8.13 17.63
CA ALA A 50 8.40 6.86 17.12
C ALA A 50 6.95 6.57 17.55
N ALA A 51 6.52 7.04 18.72
CA ALA A 51 5.11 6.98 19.12
C ALA A 51 4.23 7.85 18.21
N ALA A 52 4.66 9.07 17.88
CA ALA A 52 3.94 9.97 16.97
C ALA A 52 3.77 9.37 15.55
N PHE A 53 4.81 8.70 15.03
CA PHE A 53 4.74 8.04 13.72
C PHE A 53 3.74 6.88 13.62
N ALA A 54 3.30 6.31 14.75
CA ALA A 54 2.24 5.30 14.72
C ALA A 54 0.95 5.84 14.11
N GLN A 55 0.61 7.10 14.38
CA GLN A 55 -0.56 7.75 13.77
C GLN A 55 -0.40 7.96 12.26
N VAL A 56 0.84 8.22 11.79
CA VAL A 56 1.13 8.37 10.35
C VAL A 56 0.89 7.07 9.59
N ALA A 57 1.05 5.92 10.25
CA ALA A 57 0.80 4.62 9.66
C ALA A 57 -0.70 4.23 9.65
N GLU A 58 -1.58 4.99 10.30
CA GLU A 58 -3.03 4.70 10.31
C GLU A 58 -3.71 5.21 9.03
N VAL A 59 -3.97 4.28 8.11
CA VAL A 59 -4.53 4.57 6.78
C VAL A 59 -5.90 3.97 6.53
N SER A 60 -6.50 3.30 7.53
CA SER A 60 -7.80 2.61 7.40
C SER A 60 -8.90 3.51 6.86
N HIS A 61 -8.99 4.75 7.37
CA HIS A 61 -9.98 5.72 6.93
C HIS A 61 -9.92 6.02 5.41
N LEU A 62 -8.72 6.11 4.83
CA LEU A 62 -8.59 6.31 3.38
C LEU A 62 -8.93 5.04 2.60
N ASP A 63 -8.62 3.87 3.15
CA ASP A 63 -8.98 2.59 2.53
C ASP A 63 -10.51 2.41 2.49
N ASP A 64 -11.20 2.74 3.59
CA ASP A 64 -12.65 2.72 3.67
C ASP A 64 -13.28 3.69 2.65
N GLU A 65 -12.74 4.91 2.50
CA GLU A 65 -13.18 5.87 1.50
C GLU A 65 -12.94 5.39 0.06
N ILE A 66 -11.79 4.78 -0.22
CA ILE A 66 -11.47 4.19 -1.53
C ILE A 66 -12.44 3.06 -1.85
N MET A 67 -12.69 2.17 -0.90
CA MET A 67 -13.57 1.01 -1.08
C MET A 67 -15.02 1.44 -1.27
N ALA A 68 -15.51 2.40 -0.49
CA ALA A 68 -16.86 2.95 -0.66
C ALA A 68 -17.03 3.59 -2.06
N LEU A 69 -16.07 4.40 -2.50
CA LEU A 69 -16.09 5.01 -3.83
C LEU A 69 -15.99 3.96 -4.95
N HIS A 70 -15.17 2.93 -4.76
CA HIS A 70 -15.06 1.83 -5.71
C HIS A 70 -16.40 1.09 -5.85
N SER A 71 -17.07 0.77 -4.74
CA SER A 71 -18.42 0.18 -4.74
C SER A 71 -19.42 1.04 -5.49
N GLU A 72 -19.46 2.36 -5.23
CA GLU A 72 -20.33 3.29 -5.96
C GLU A 72 -20.07 3.24 -7.48
N ILE A 73 -18.80 3.25 -7.90
CA ILE A 73 -18.42 3.19 -9.32
C ILE A 73 -18.87 1.88 -9.95
N VAL A 74 -18.67 0.76 -9.27
CA VAL A 74 -19.07 -0.57 -9.76
C VAL A 74 -20.60 -0.66 -9.89
N GLU A 75 -21.36 -0.11 -8.95
CA GLU A 75 -22.82 -0.02 -9.06
C GLU A 75 -23.26 0.85 -10.25
N LEU A 76 -22.59 1.99 -10.47
CA LEU A 76 -22.84 2.83 -11.65
C LEU A 76 -22.58 2.08 -12.95
N GLN A 77 -21.52 1.28 -13.02
CA GLN A 77 -21.20 0.47 -14.21
C GLN A 77 -22.17 -0.70 -14.44
N ARG A 78 -22.85 -1.19 -13.40
CA ARG A 78 -23.89 -2.22 -13.51
C ARG A 78 -25.26 -1.67 -13.87
N SER A 79 -25.43 -0.36 -13.81
CA SER A 79 -26.67 0.34 -14.12
C SER A 79 -27.20 -0.02 -15.53
N PRO A 80 -28.52 -0.23 -15.70
CA PRO A 80 -29.14 -0.46 -17.02
C PRO A 80 -28.95 0.71 -17.98
N TYR A 81 -28.73 1.93 -17.46
CA TYR A 81 -28.40 3.12 -18.25
C TYR A 81 -27.07 2.98 -19.02
N ALA A 82 -26.17 2.11 -18.56
CA ALA A 82 -24.93 1.81 -19.26
C ALA A 82 -25.11 0.76 -20.37
N ARG A 83 -26.25 0.05 -20.45
CA ARG A 83 -26.36 -1.16 -21.28
C ARG A 83 -27.48 -1.25 -22.29
N ARG A 84 -28.55 -0.44 -22.27
CA ARG A 84 -29.49 -0.17 -23.40
C ARG A 84 -30.78 0.49 -22.90
N GLN A 85 -31.06 1.70 -23.38
CA GLN A 85 -32.41 2.32 -23.34
C GLN A 85 -32.95 2.62 -24.76
N GLY A 86 -32.27 2.15 -25.82
CA GLY A 86 -32.63 2.43 -27.22
C GLY A 86 -33.93 1.75 -27.69
N ASP A 87 -34.33 0.64 -27.07
CA ASP A 87 -35.35 -0.27 -27.61
C ASP A 87 -36.72 0.39 -27.84
N LYS A 88 -37.20 1.23 -26.90
CA LYS A 88 -38.51 1.90 -27.07
C LYS A 88 -38.45 3.04 -28.08
N MET A 89 -37.32 3.74 -28.18
CA MET A 89 -37.15 4.82 -29.14
C MET A 89 -37.11 4.27 -30.56
N GLU A 90 -36.38 3.18 -30.76
CA GLU A 90 -36.28 2.43 -32.02
C GLU A 90 -37.66 1.89 -32.46
N GLN A 91 -38.46 1.35 -31.53
CA GLN A 91 -39.84 0.93 -31.83
C GLN A 91 -40.75 2.09 -32.29
N LEU A 92 -40.59 3.28 -31.72
CA LEU A 92 -41.38 4.45 -32.11
C LEU A 92 -40.96 4.97 -33.49
N GLU A 93 -39.66 4.91 -33.80
CA GLU A 93 -39.13 5.18 -35.13
C GLU A 93 -39.70 4.20 -36.16
N GLU A 94 -39.63 2.88 -35.90
CA GLU A 94 -40.19 1.85 -36.77
C GLU A 94 -41.69 2.06 -37.03
N LYS A 95 -42.45 2.41 -35.98
CA LYS A 95 -43.89 2.72 -36.10
C LYS A 95 -44.11 3.92 -37.02
N ALA A 96 -43.33 4.98 -36.90
CA ALA A 96 -43.45 6.17 -37.75
C ALA A 96 -43.10 5.85 -39.21
N ILE A 97 -42.06 5.06 -39.44
CA ILE A 97 -41.66 4.57 -40.77
C ILE A 97 -42.82 3.79 -41.42
N GLU A 98 -43.46 2.90 -40.67
CA GLU A 98 -44.56 2.07 -41.18
C GLU A 98 -45.81 2.90 -41.51
N LEU A 99 -46.19 3.84 -40.64
CA LEU A 99 -47.29 4.78 -40.89
C LEU A 99 -47.04 5.61 -42.17
N TYR A 100 -45.80 6.04 -42.38
CA TYR A 100 -45.42 6.78 -43.60
C TYR A 100 -45.49 5.91 -44.86
N LYS A 101 -45.05 4.65 -44.80
CA LYS A 101 -45.18 3.70 -45.92
C LYS A 101 -46.65 3.50 -46.29
N GLN A 102 -47.53 3.33 -45.31
CA GLN A 102 -48.96 3.17 -45.52
C GLN A 102 -49.59 4.40 -46.18
N LEU A 103 -49.22 5.60 -45.73
CA LEU A 103 -49.64 6.86 -46.36
C LEU A 103 -49.21 6.92 -47.83
N LYS A 104 -47.95 6.61 -48.12
CA LYS A 104 -47.41 6.60 -49.48
C LYS A 104 -48.11 5.59 -50.40
N MET A 105 -48.56 4.44 -49.86
CA MET A 105 -49.35 3.47 -50.61
C MET A 105 -50.77 3.96 -50.89
N LYS A 106 -51.43 4.58 -49.90
CA LYS A 106 -52.78 5.16 -50.06
C LYS A 106 -52.82 6.31 -51.07
N CYS A 107 -51.76 7.13 -51.18
CA CYS A 107 -51.68 8.19 -52.18
C CYS A 107 -51.55 7.70 -53.63
N LYS A 108 -51.25 6.41 -53.87
CA LYS A 108 -51.12 5.84 -55.22
C LYS A 108 -52.44 5.28 -55.78
N THR A 109 -53.50 5.20 -54.99
CA THR A 109 -54.82 4.72 -55.41
C THR A 109 -55.76 5.92 -55.69
N PRO A 110 -56.28 6.13 -56.92
CA PRO A 110 -56.80 7.44 -57.33
C PRO A 110 -58.22 7.85 -56.90
N ASP A 111 -59.00 7.06 -56.16
CA ASP A 111 -60.47 7.23 -56.17
C ASP A 111 -61.16 7.48 -54.82
N VAL A 112 -60.47 8.00 -53.79
CA VAL A 112 -61.15 8.25 -52.51
C VAL A 112 -60.79 9.61 -51.92
N ASP A 113 -61.73 10.54 -52.05
CA ASP A 113 -61.78 11.88 -51.46
C ASP A 113 -62.09 11.80 -49.94
N VAL A 114 -61.27 11.05 -49.19
CA VAL A 114 -61.42 10.86 -47.74
C VAL A 114 -60.32 11.61 -47.02
N SER A 115 -60.75 12.54 -46.16
CA SER A 115 -59.94 13.18 -45.13
C SER A 115 -59.02 12.16 -44.45
N SER A 116 -57.71 12.29 -44.65
CA SER A 116 -56.72 11.35 -44.13
C SER A 116 -56.53 11.56 -42.62
N ASP A 117 -56.96 10.58 -41.82
CA ASP A 117 -56.75 10.59 -40.37
C ASP A 117 -55.24 10.50 -40.03
N SER A 118 -54.72 11.54 -39.39
CA SER A 118 -53.33 11.66 -38.97
C SER A 118 -53.12 11.36 -37.47
N SER A 119 -54.18 10.97 -36.76
CA SER A 119 -54.16 10.79 -35.30
C SER A 119 -53.09 9.81 -34.82
N GLU A 120 -52.86 8.70 -35.53
CA GLU A 120 -51.83 7.72 -35.17
C GLU A 120 -50.39 8.24 -35.35
N MET A 121 -50.15 9.08 -36.38
CA MET A 121 -48.85 9.74 -36.56
C MET A 121 -48.64 10.78 -35.45
N VAL A 122 -49.66 11.57 -35.13
CA VAL A 122 -49.61 12.52 -34.02
C VAL A 122 -49.34 11.81 -32.69
N LYS A 123 -50.00 10.68 -32.42
CA LYS A 123 -49.73 9.85 -31.23
C LYS A 123 -48.29 9.35 -31.20
N ALA A 124 -47.75 8.86 -32.32
CA ALA A 124 -46.36 8.41 -32.40
C ALA A 124 -45.39 9.56 -32.07
N ILE A 125 -45.60 10.75 -32.65
CA ILE A 125 -44.79 11.94 -32.38
C ILE A 125 -44.83 12.31 -30.89
N ILE A 126 -46.03 12.39 -30.29
CA ILE A 126 -46.18 12.71 -28.86
C ILE A 126 -45.45 11.68 -27.99
N GLN A 127 -45.60 10.39 -28.30
CA GLN A 127 -44.92 9.32 -27.56
C GLN A 127 -43.40 9.40 -27.69
N THR A 128 -42.87 9.77 -28.86
CA THR A 128 -41.43 9.98 -29.09
C THR A 128 -40.90 11.11 -28.22
N VAL A 129 -41.56 12.27 -28.23
CA VAL A 129 -41.15 13.43 -27.41
C VAL A 129 -41.18 13.08 -25.93
N GLN A 130 -42.27 12.46 -25.44
CA GLN A 130 -42.36 12.05 -24.03
C GLN A 130 -41.30 11.02 -23.64
N ASN A 131 -41.01 10.06 -24.53
CA ASN A 131 -39.97 9.07 -24.29
C ASN A 131 -38.57 9.72 -24.28
N GLN A 132 -38.33 10.66 -25.17
CA GLN A 132 -37.09 11.43 -25.23
C GLN A 132 -36.85 12.21 -23.95
N ASP A 133 -37.84 12.96 -23.46
CA ASP A 133 -37.72 13.72 -22.22
C ASP A 133 -37.39 12.82 -21.03
N LYS A 134 -38.05 11.65 -20.96
CA LYS A 134 -37.78 10.65 -19.91
C LYS A 134 -36.35 10.11 -19.99
N VAL A 135 -35.93 9.62 -21.15
CA VAL A 135 -34.58 9.07 -21.36
C VAL A 135 -33.52 10.14 -21.10
N LEU A 136 -33.75 11.37 -21.55
CA LEU A 136 -32.82 12.48 -21.36
C LEU A 136 -32.65 12.81 -19.87
N LYS A 137 -33.75 12.90 -19.12
CA LYS A 137 -33.72 13.13 -17.67
C LYS A 137 -32.97 12.04 -16.93
N ASP A 138 -33.23 10.79 -17.28
CA ASP A 138 -32.57 9.62 -16.72
C ASP A 138 -31.06 9.63 -17.03
N LEU A 139 -30.69 9.93 -18.28
CA LEU A 139 -29.30 10.04 -18.72
C LEU A 139 -28.54 11.13 -17.96
N TYR A 140 -29.12 12.33 -17.81
CA TYR A 140 -28.51 13.39 -17.02
C TYR A 140 -28.35 13.02 -15.55
N THR A 141 -29.32 12.30 -14.98
CA THR A 141 -29.24 11.80 -13.60
C THR A 141 -28.08 10.82 -13.46
N HIS A 142 -27.91 9.90 -14.40
CA HIS A 142 -26.81 8.95 -14.38
C HIS A 142 -25.45 9.64 -14.60
N LEU A 143 -25.36 10.56 -15.57
CA LEU A 143 -24.17 11.35 -15.84
C LEU A 143 -23.76 12.20 -14.64
N SER A 144 -24.73 12.79 -13.93
CA SER A 144 -24.48 13.55 -12.71
C SER A 144 -23.79 12.70 -11.65
N LYS A 145 -24.26 11.45 -11.43
CA LYS A 145 -23.60 10.53 -10.50
C LYS A 145 -22.17 10.18 -10.94
N ILE A 146 -21.94 9.94 -12.24
CA ILE A 146 -20.60 9.69 -12.78
C ILE A 146 -19.67 10.89 -12.52
N LEU A 147 -20.15 12.11 -12.74
CA LEU A 147 -19.37 13.33 -12.49
C LEU A 147 -19.04 13.49 -11.00
N ILE A 148 -19.98 13.18 -10.10
CA ILE A 148 -19.74 13.20 -8.65
C ILE A 148 -18.68 12.17 -8.26
N SER A 149 -18.79 10.92 -8.73
CA SER A 149 -17.78 9.89 -8.46
C SER A 149 -16.41 10.30 -9.00
N LYS A 150 -16.34 10.90 -10.20
CA LYS A 150 -15.10 11.45 -10.74
C LYS A 150 -14.51 12.55 -9.84
N GLN A 151 -15.35 13.46 -9.34
CA GLN A 151 -14.89 14.52 -8.43
C GLN A 151 -14.33 13.92 -7.13
N LYS A 152 -15.02 12.93 -6.54
CA LYS A 152 -14.51 12.21 -5.36
C LYS A 152 -13.13 11.60 -5.60
N ILE A 153 -12.87 11.01 -6.78
CA ILE A 153 -11.52 10.51 -7.14
C ILE A 153 -10.51 11.65 -7.16
N ILE A 154 -10.84 12.77 -7.80
CA ILE A 154 -9.96 13.95 -7.92
C ILE A 154 -9.60 14.49 -6.53
N ASP A 155 -10.56 14.53 -5.60
CA ASP A 155 -10.35 15.04 -4.24
C ASP A 155 -9.59 14.05 -3.34
N LEU A 156 -9.77 12.75 -3.58
CA LEU A 156 -9.12 11.69 -2.80
C LEU A 156 -7.65 11.49 -3.18
N PHE A 157 -7.31 11.66 -4.47
CA PHE A 157 -5.97 11.37 -4.98
C PHE A 157 -4.84 12.17 -4.27
N PRO A 158 -4.94 13.50 -4.07
CA PRO A 158 -3.91 14.26 -3.37
C PRO A 158 -3.74 13.84 -1.89
N ARG A 159 -4.82 13.37 -1.25
CA ARG A 159 -4.78 12.87 0.13
C ARG A 159 -4.00 11.55 0.22
N ILE A 160 -4.20 10.66 -0.76
CA ILE A 160 -3.44 9.42 -0.91
C ILE A 160 -1.95 9.73 -1.09
N GLU A 161 -1.61 10.64 -2.01
CA GLU A 161 -0.22 11.04 -2.27
C GLU A 161 0.46 11.64 -1.04
N LYS A 162 -0.21 12.58 -0.36
CA LYS A 162 0.31 13.19 0.87
C LYS A 162 0.56 12.16 1.97
N THR A 163 -0.35 11.20 2.12
CA THR A 163 -0.21 10.13 3.12
C THR A 163 0.97 9.21 2.79
N LEU A 164 1.13 8.85 1.50
CA LEU A 164 2.27 8.07 1.04
C LEU A 164 3.61 8.77 1.32
N GLU A 165 3.72 10.07 1.04
CA GLU A 165 4.94 10.82 1.30
C GLU A 165 5.23 10.89 2.81
N SER A 166 4.20 11.14 3.62
CA SER A 166 4.33 11.18 5.08
C SER A 166 4.81 9.83 5.66
N ILE A 167 4.30 8.71 5.14
CA ILE A 167 4.74 7.36 5.51
C ILE A 167 6.21 7.16 5.14
N LYS A 168 6.61 7.57 3.94
CA LYS A 168 7.98 7.43 3.45
C LYS A 168 8.97 8.27 4.26
N ASP A 169 8.60 9.49 4.63
CA ASP A 169 9.41 10.35 5.49
C ASP A 169 9.57 9.78 6.90
N ALA A 170 8.48 9.26 7.48
CA ALA A 170 8.52 8.58 8.77
C ALA A 170 9.41 7.33 8.71
N ASP A 171 9.28 6.52 7.65
CA ASP A 171 10.09 5.32 7.41
C ASP A 171 11.59 5.65 7.38
N ASN A 172 11.96 6.63 6.54
CA ASN A 172 13.33 7.11 6.43
C ASN A 172 13.85 7.62 7.78
N THR A 173 13.04 8.39 8.50
CA THR A 173 13.43 8.95 9.80
C THR A 173 13.67 7.86 10.84
N VAL A 174 12.80 6.85 10.92
CA VAL A 174 12.97 5.68 11.81
C VAL A 174 14.25 4.93 11.47
N MET A 175 14.54 4.73 10.18
CA MET A 175 15.80 4.09 9.75
C MET A 175 17.04 4.90 10.17
N GLN A 176 17.01 6.23 10.01
CA GLN A 176 18.11 7.09 10.45
C GLN A 176 18.28 7.09 11.97
N MET A 177 17.18 7.13 12.73
CA MET A 177 17.19 7.03 14.19
C MET A 177 17.80 5.70 14.66
N GLN A 178 17.45 4.59 14.01
CA GLN A 178 18.02 3.27 14.29
C GLN A 178 19.53 3.24 14.07
N ILE A 179 19.99 3.72 12.90
CA ILE A 179 21.42 3.74 12.56
C ILE A 179 22.20 4.62 13.54
N LYS A 180 21.66 5.80 13.88
CA LYS A 180 22.28 6.73 14.83
C LYS A 180 22.40 6.10 16.22
N ARG A 181 21.32 5.50 16.73
CA ARG A 181 21.30 4.84 18.05
C ARG A 181 22.37 3.75 18.14
N GLN A 182 22.45 2.88 17.14
CA GLN A 182 23.45 1.81 17.10
C GLN A 182 24.88 2.37 17.08
N ARG A 183 25.15 3.44 16.32
CA ARG A 183 26.46 4.11 16.32
C ARG A 183 26.80 4.72 17.68
N GLU A 184 25.84 5.33 18.35
CA GLU A 184 26.04 5.92 19.68
C GLU A 184 26.38 4.84 20.73
N PHE A 185 25.71 3.69 20.68
CA PHE A 185 26.05 2.54 21.53
C PHE A 185 27.50 2.08 21.34
N TRP A 186 27.95 1.92 20.09
CA TRP A 186 29.35 1.60 19.79
C TRP A 186 30.34 2.66 20.29
N HIS A 187 29.95 3.95 20.27
CA HIS A 187 30.78 5.01 20.84
C HIS A 187 30.92 4.88 22.36
N LEU A 188 29.84 4.55 23.09
CA LEU A 188 29.93 4.29 24.53
C LEU A 188 30.89 3.15 24.83
N LEU A 189 30.80 2.04 24.07
CA LEU A 189 31.70 0.91 24.25
C LEU A 189 33.17 1.31 24.04
N LYS A 190 33.45 2.13 23.03
CA LYS A 190 34.81 2.65 22.79
C LYS A 190 35.31 3.48 23.98
N ILE A 191 34.46 4.32 24.56
CA ILE A 191 34.79 5.10 25.77
C ILE A 191 35.07 4.15 26.95
N ALA A 192 34.25 3.11 27.15
CA ALA A 192 34.43 2.13 28.21
C ALA A 192 35.79 1.43 28.14
N CYS A 193 36.16 0.98 26.94
CA CYS A 193 37.45 0.34 26.69
C CYS A 193 38.62 1.29 26.98
N ALA A 194 38.53 2.55 26.56
CA ALA A 194 39.57 3.55 26.81
C ALA A 194 39.73 3.85 28.32
N GLN A 195 38.62 4.03 29.04
CA GLN A 195 38.64 4.27 30.49
C GLN A 195 39.22 3.09 31.28
N ASN A 196 38.92 1.86 30.86
CA ASN A 196 39.46 0.66 31.50
C ASN A 196 40.99 0.56 31.33
N MET A 197 41.50 0.86 30.13
CA MET A 197 42.94 0.89 29.85
C MET A 197 43.67 1.96 30.67
N SER A 198 43.08 3.15 30.84
CA SER A 198 43.66 4.21 31.68
C SER A 198 43.69 3.84 33.17
N ARG A 199 42.68 3.12 33.69
CA ARG A 199 42.68 2.62 35.08
C ARG A 199 43.79 1.59 35.32
N ASN A 200 44.01 0.66 34.39
CA ASN A 200 45.08 -0.35 34.51
C ASN A 200 46.50 0.25 34.44
N SER A 201 46.68 1.41 33.79
CA SER A 201 47.99 2.08 33.71
C SER A 201 48.40 2.82 34.99
N ILE A 202 47.46 3.24 35.83
CA ILE A 202 47.74 3.97 37.09
C ILE A 202 47.99 2.97 38.25
N ALA A 203 47.50 1.74 38.14
CA ALA A 203 47.74 0.67 39.10
C ALA A 203 49.08 -0.08 38.90
N ALA A 204 49.87 0.26 37.88
CA ALA A 204 51.18 -0.34 37.62
C ALA A 204 52.29 0.39 38.39
N SER A 205 52.35 0.16 39.71
CA SER A 205 53.58 0.28 40.51
C SER A 205 54.12 -1.13 40.75
N PRO A 206 55.45 -1.36 40.70
CA PRO A 206 55.99 -2.70 40.53
C PRO A 206 56.12 -3.39 41.87
N GLU A 207 55.28 -4.40 42.13
CA GLU A 207 55.69 -5.62 42.82
C GLU A 207 54.52 -6.62 42.83
N SER A 208 54.86 -7.89 42.75
CA SER A 208 54.01 -9.09 42.75
C SER A 208 53.32 -9.45 41.41
N SER A 209 54.07 -10.20 40.62
CA SER A 209 53.55 -11.21 39.71
C SER A 209 52.49 -12.07 40.41
N ASN A 210 51.22 -11.84 40.10
CA ASN A 210 50.18 -12.83 40.35
C ASN A 210 49.38 -13.05 39.08
N LEU A 211 49.30 -14.33 38.74
CA LEU A 211 48.60 -14.92 37.62
C LEU A 211 47.22 -14.30 37.39
N LEU A 212 46.86 -14.19 36.11
CA LEU A 212 45.52 -13.99 35.60
C LEU A 212 44.52 -14.92 36.32
N GLN A 213 43.85 -14.40 37.34
CA GLN A 213 42.72 -15.04 37.98
C GLN A 213 41.45 -14.41 37.41
N VAL A 214 40.93 -15.05 36.36
CA VAL A 214 39.53 -14.89 35.95
C VAL A 214 38.68 -15.18 37.17
N SER A 215 38.03 -14.15 37.69
CA SER A 215 37.15 -14.26 38.85
C SER A 215 35.89 -15.01 38.44
N GLN A 216 35.93 -16.30 38.74
CA GLN A 216 34.83 -17.24 38.86
C GLN A 216 33.76 -16.68 39.80
N TRP A 217 32.68 -16.13 39.25
CA TRP A 217 31.44 -15.95 40.01
C TRP A 217 30.77 -17.32 40.21
N SER A 218 31.10 -17.90 41.36
CA SER A 218 30.27 -18.66 42.29
C SER A 218 29.05 -19.41 41.75
N GLN A 219 29.17 -20.73 41.72
CA GLN A 219 28.05 -21.64 41.94
C GLN A 219 27.62 -21.55 43.41
N SER A 220 26.34 -21.29 43.68
CA SER A 220 25.68 -21.77 44.89
C SER A 220 24.17 -21.90 44.66
N ALA A 221 23.69 -23.13 44.86
CA ALA A 221 22.36 -23.56 45.28
C ALA A 221 21.11 -22.98 44.59
N GLN A 222 20.46 -23.82 43.77
CA GLN A 222 19.02 -23.77 43.46
C GLN A 222 18.33 -24.95 44.16
N PRO A 223 17.13 -24.76 44.76
CA PRO A 223 16.16 -25.83 44.91
C PRO A 223 15.02 -25.68 43.87
N VAL A 224 14.78 -26.79 43.14
CA VAL A 224 13.47 -27.35 42.74
C VAL A 224 12.47 -26.42 42.00
N SER A 225 12.36 -26.57 40.66
CA SER A 225 11.16 -27.08 39.95
C SER A 225 11.01 -26.63 38.48
N SER A 226 10.50 -27.55 37.67
CA SER A 226 9.86 -27.45 36.34
C SER A 226 10.75 -27.43 35.06
N PRO A 227 10.43 -28.27 34.05
CA PRO A 227 11.24 -28.42 32.83
C PRO A 227 10.76 -27.47 31.72
N HIS A 228 11.69 -26.71 31.12
CA HIS A 228 11.46 -26.04 29.84
C HIS A 228 12.29 -26.72 28.73
N PRO A 229 11.67 -27.08 27.60
CA PRO A 229 12.34 -27.82 26.54
C PRO A 229 13.06 -26.82 25.65
N LEU A 230 14.39 -26.83 25.62
CA LEU A 230 15.26 -26.42 24.50
C LEU A 230 16.71 -26.53 25.00
N THR A 231 17.16 -27.75 25.28
CA THR A 231 18.59 -28.05 25.44
C THR A 231 18.90 -29.22 24.53
N SER A 232 19.39 -28.89 23.33
CA SER A 232 20.11 -29.81 22.47
C SER A 232 20.98 -28.99 21.52
N LEU A 233 22.11 -28.50 22.02
CA LEU A 233 23.25 -28.16 21.17
C LEU A 233 24.23 -29.35 21.23
N PRO A 234 24.66 -29.93 20.10
CA PRO A 234 25.68 -30.97 20.08
C PRO A 234 27.05 -30.39 20.46
N GLY A 235 27.82 -31.20 21.17
CA GLY A 235 29.21 -30.91 21.55
C GLY A 235 30.18 -30.97 20.36
N PRO A 236 31.49 -30.78 20.64
CA PRO A 236 32.50 -30.44 19.65
C PRO A 236 32.92 -31.67 18.84
N ASN A 237 32.16 -32.01 17.80
CA ASN A 237 32.59 -32.98 16.78
C ASN A 237 31.87 -32.82 15.42
N ASP A 238 31.34 -31.64 15.10
CA ASP A 238 30.62 -31.39 13.85
C ASP A 238 31.48 -30.56 12.86
N SER A 239 32.58 -31.15 12.38
CA SER A 239 33.37 -30.54 11.30
C SER A 239 32.61 -30.48 9.96
N ASP A 240 31.51 -31.25 9.83
CA ASP A 240 30.70 -31.36 8.60
C ASP A 240 29.32 -30.67 8.67
N ALA A 241 28.91 -30.11 9.83
CA ALA A 241 27.60 -29.45 9.94
C ALA A 241 27.58 -28.07 9.27
N ALA A 242 28.66 -27.30 9.43
CA ALA A 242 28.79 -25.97 8.82
C ALA A 242 28.75 -26.01 7.27
N PRO A 243 29.52 -26.88 6.57
CA PRO A 243 29.44 -26.95 5.12
C PRO A 243 28.09 -27.46 4.60
N ARG A 244 27.42 -28.35 5.34
CA ARG A 244 26.06 -28.82 4.99
C ARG A 244 25.03 -27.70 5.09
N LEU A 245 25.04 -26.91 6.16
CA LEU A 245 24.12 -25.78 6.32
C LEU A 245 24.36 -24.70 5.25
N LEU A 246 25.61 -24.45 4.87
CA LEU A 246 25.93 -23.54 3.77
C LEU A 246 25.41 -24.05 2.42
N GLN A 247 25.55 -25.35 2.15
CA GLN A 247 25.02 -25.96 0.94
C GLN A 247 23.48 -25.89 0.88
N GLU A 248 22.82 -26.10 2.01
CA GLU A 248 21.37 -26.01 2.12
C GLU A 248 20.87 -24.56 1.95
N ASN A 249 21.58 -23.60 2.54
CA ASN A 249 21.29 -22.18 2.36
C ASN A 249 21.46 -21.73 0.90
N GLN A 250 22.52 -22.19 0.24
CA GLN A 250 22.74 -21.96 -1.20
C GLN A 250 21.59 -22.54 -2.04
N LYS A 251 21.12 -23.74 -1.70
CA LYS A 251 20.00 -24.38 -2.38
C LYS A 251 18.70 -23.59 -2.19
N TYR A 252 18.40 -23.14 -0.97
CA TYR A 252 17.22 -22.31 -0.71
C TYR A 252 17.27 -20.98 -1.45
N LEU A 253 18.44 -20.36 -1.51
CA LEU A 253 18.63 -19.12 -2.27
C LEU A 253 18.36 -19.33 -3.76
N SER A 254 18.88 -20.41 -4.36
CA SER A 254 18.59 -20.74 -5.76
C SER A 254 17.12 -21.01 -6.00
N GLN A 255 16.45 -21.71 -5.08
CA GLN A 255 15.04 -22.05 -5.19
C GLN A 255 14.13 -20.81 -5.07
N LEU A 256 14.45 -19.90 -4.15
CA LEU A 256 13.77 -18.61 -4.02
C LEU A 256 13.97 -17.72 -5.26
N THR A 257 15.20 -17.68 -5.79
CA THR A 257 15.53 -16.92 -7.00
C THR A 257 14.72 -17.44 -8.20
N SER A 258 14.60 -18.77 -8.35
CA SER A 258 13.78 -19.39 -9.41
C SER A 258 12.31 -19.05 -9.25
N LEU A 259 11.76 -19.14 -8.04
CA LEU A 259 10.36 -18.80 -7.74
C LEU A 259 10.05 -17.32 -8.02
N MET A 260 10.98 -16.42 -7.68
CA MET A 260 10.83 -15.00 -7.98
C MET A 260 10.84 -14.73 -9.49
N GLN A 261 11.68 -15.43 -10.26
CA GLN A 261 11.72 -15.30 -11.71
C GLN A 261 10.43 -15.83 -12.35
N GLU A 262 9.94 -16.98 -11.90
CA GLU A 262 8.71 -17.60 -12.40
C GLU A 262 7.48 -16.73 -12.10
N ALA A 263 7.41 -16.14 -10.90
CA ALA A 263 6.36 -15.18 -10.53
C ALA A 263 6.44 -13.87 -11.33
N ALA A 264 7.64 -13.38 -11.63
CA ALA A 264 7.83 -12.21 -12.49
C ALA A 264 7.41 -12.50 -13.94
N ASP A 265 7.72 -13.69 -14.45
CA ASP A 265 7.34 -14.11 -15.80
C ASP A 265 5.82 -14.35 -15.91
N GLU A 266 5.18 -14.94 -14.90
CA GLU A 266 3.72 -15.05 -14.80
C GLU A 266 3.03 -13.69 -14.71
N GLN A 267 3.57 -12.76 -13.89
CA GLN A 267 3.06 -11.40 -13.81
C GLN A 267 3.18 -10.69 -15.17
N THR A 268 4.30 -10.87 -15.87
CA THR A 268 4.53 -10.25 -17.18
C THR A 268 3.59 -10.84 -18.23
N LYS A 269 3.38 -12.17 -18.25
CA LYS A 269 2.37 -12.80 -19.13
C LYS A 269 0.95 -12.32 -18.80
N SER A 270 0.59 -12.26 -17.52
CA SER A 270 -0.72 -11.75 -17.08
C SER A 270 -0.95 -10.28 -17.46
N ILE A 271 0.09 -9.45 -17.43
CA ILE A 271 0.07 -8.06 -17.89
C ILE A 271 -0.04 -7.94 -19.41
N VAL A 272 0.58 -8.85 -20.16
CA VAL A 272 0.56 -8.87 -21.64
C VAL A 272 -0.79 -9.38 -22.18
N ASP A 273 -1.46 -10.29 -21.47
CA ASP A 273 -2.79 -10.81 -21.83
C ASP A 273 -3.93 -9.85 -21.52
N GLN A 274 -3.69 -8.80 -20.73
CA GLN A 274 -4.65 -7.74 -20.46
C GLN A 274 -4.39 -6.56 -21.41
N ASP A 275 -5.29 -6.34 -22.37
CA ASP A 275 -5.18 -5.21 -23.29
C ASP A 275 -5.44 -3.87 -22.56
N TRP A 276 -4.35 -3.19 -22.21
CA TRP A 276 -4.34 -1.85 -21.62
C TRP A 276 -4.25 -0.74 -22.68
N SER A 277 -4.54 -1.01 -23.96
CA SER A 277 -4.50 0.00 -25.02
C SER A 277 -5.35 1.25 -24.71
N TRP A 278 -6.39 1.12 -23.88
CA TRP A 278 -7.26 2.22 -23.45
C TRP A 278 -6.66 3.14 -22.37
N THR A 279 -5.58 2.74 -21.68
CA THR A 279 -4.85 3.62 -20.73
C THR A 279 -3.74 4.43 -21.39
N LYS A 280 -3.42 4.13 -22.65
CA LYS A 280 -2.48 4.93 -23.44
C LYS A 280 -3.16 6.24 -23.86
N TYR A 281 -2.81 7.31 -23.16
CA TYR A 281 -3.17 8.67 -23.51
C TYR A 281 -2.42 9.07 -24.79
N GLU A 282 -2.95 8.71 -25.97
CA GLU A 282 -2.50 9.33 -27.21
C GLU A 282 -2.82 10.82 -27.14
N THR A 283 -1.79 11.66 -27.15
CA THR A 283 -1.90 13.10 -27.23
C THR A 283 -2.68 13.46 -28.50
N LEU A 284 -3.97 13.75 -28.35
CA LEU A 284 -4.89 14.23 -29.40
C LEU A 284 -4.53 15.66 -29.89
N THR A 285 -3.24 15.99 -29.98
CA THR A 285 -2.73 17.26 -30.51
C THR A 285 -2.02 17.11 -31.86
N THR A 286 -1.77 15.89 -32.35
CA THR A 286 -1.10 15.68 -33.65
C THR A 286 -2.02 15.33 -34.82
N LYS A 287 -3.31 14.98 -34.59
CA LYS A 287 -4.25 14.68 -35.68
C LYS A 287 -5.03 15.88 -36.25
N LEU A 288 -4.93 17.07 -35.65
CA LEU A 288 -5.53 18.30 -36.22
C LEU A 288 -4.58 19.11 -37.12
N LYS A 289 -3.26 18.89 -37.05
CA LYS A 289 -2.27 19.68 -37.82
C LYS A 289 -2.00 19.14 -39.23
N LYS A 290 -2.55 17.96 -39.59
CA LYS A 290 -2.35 17.31 -40.90
C LYS A 290 -3.56 17.39 -41.85
N ARG A 291 -4.58 18.20 -41.53
CA ARG A 291 -5.71 18.49 -42.44
C ARG A 291 -5.70 19.91 -43.03
N ASN A 292 -4.80 20.78 -42.58
CA ASN A 292 -4.66 22.16 -43.08
C ASN A 292 -3.26 22.45 -43.65
N ALA A 293 -2.61 21.44 -44.24
CA ALA A 293 -1.44 21.59 -45.09
C ALA A 293 -1.62 20.72 -46.32
#